data_AF-A0A2W6P855-F1
#
_entry.id   AF-A0A2W6P855-F1
#
_cell.length_a   1.000
_cell.length_b   1.000
_cell.length_c   1.000
_cell.angle_alpha   90.00
_cell.angle_beta   90.00
_cell.angle_gamma   90.00
#
_symmetry.space_group_name_H-M   'P 1'
#
loop_
_entity.id
_entity.type
_entity.pdbx_description
1 polymer ?
#
loop_
_entity_poly.entity_id
_entity_poly.type
_entity_poly.pdbx_seq_one_letter_code
_entity_poly.pdbx_strand_id
1 'polypeptide(L)'
;GVALKVAQALIGEVPGEWMEIAAIGTVADLMPLEGENRVIVSYGVESMRGSKLPGVSALLEISGVDQSQVTSVNIAFAMAPRINASGRLDHAGRAVSLLTTESLDEAHTLAGQLDLLNRERQQVVEGILQEATAQLEQKIESRSGSVPDVIVLAGEGWNVGVVGIVASKLLERYYRPTLILGIDPESGVCKGSARSIEGLDIYEALTANKQYMDHYGGHPAAAGMTLHREQLQQLETGLNEYAAAILTEEDFVPQRLADDECTIRDVPIKVIQEIDRLQPFGMSNPSPRFVFRNVTVKETRTMGRDKRHLKLVLEQEGQQLETVAFGKGVLAEFLTPGSVIDVMGELSINEWNGMRKPQLMLQDIHVPHAQVFDMRGHADPLHAMKHFLSALDVHLRYKAGSIGAIVRKETNVSEGNSLYEPCLWVYDRKVGLFPCNAAAEQYGQEQVRTLFVFDTPETPEQLDAMLALFSGAENIILLHGSGNRLDRLQMPSRELFKRIYMLVFKWKAEPVVEQDIIPVLSRQCGCSPRMITMMLDVFEELSFITRKDGMITVADNPPKRDLTSARHYQALEHMAETEQVMLDASTPQLTQWMISRMKGVS
;
A
#
# COMPACT_ATOMS: atom_id res chain seq x y z
N GLY A 1 -33.54 -15.89 -14.93
CA GLY A 1 -34.69 -16.13 -14.01
C GLY A 1 -36.03 -16.24 -14.73
N VAL A 2 -36.63 -15.11 -15.12
CA VAL A 2 -38.02 -15.06 -15.63
C VAL A 2 -38.29 -15.98 -16.81
N ALA A 3 -37.40 -16.01 -17.82
CA ALA A 3 -37.55 -16.91 -18.98
C ALA A 3 -37.65 -18.40 -18.58
N LEU A 4 -36.86 -18.84 -17.59
CA LEU A 4 -36.93 -20.20 -17.05
C LEU A 4 -38.29 -20.48 -16.38
N LYS A 5 -38.85 -19.49 -15.68
CA LYS A 5 -40.18 -19.60 -15.03
C LYS A 5 -41.32 -19.62 -16.04
N VAL A 6 -41.21 -18.86 -17.13
CA VAL A 6 -42.17 -18.92 -18.24
C VAL A 6 -42.12 -20.30 -18.89
N ALA A 7 -40.92 -20.82 -19.15
CA ALA A 7 -40.75 -22.18 -19.65
C ALA A 7 -41.35 -23.24 -18.72
N GLN A 8 -41.08 -23.13 -17.41
CA GLN A 8 -41.68 -23.99 -16.39
C GLN A 8 -43.21 -23.95 -16.45
N ALA A 9 -43.80 -22.75 -16.57
CA ALA A 9 -45.25 -22.60 -16.64
C ALA A 9 -45.86 -23.23 -17.90
N LEU A 10 -45.13 -23.20 -19.02
CA LEU A 10 -45.57 -23.78 -20.30
C LEU A 10 -45.42 -25.30 -20.35
N ILE A 11 -44.33 -25.83 -19.77
CA ILE A 11 -44.01 -27.27 -19.78
C ILE A 11 -44.75 -28.00 -18.65
N GLY A 12 -45.01 -27.32 -17.53
CA GLY A 12 -45.64 -27.89 -16.33
C GLY A 12 -44.64 -28.42 -15.28
N GLU A 13 -43.35 -28.48 -15.61
CA GLU A 13 -42.25 -28.86 -14.71
C GLU A 13 -41.02 -27.97 -14.94
N VAL A 14 -40.05 -27.99 -14.02
CA VAL A 14 -38.85 -27.14 -14.14
C VAL A 14 -37.92 -27.74 -15.21
N PRO A 15 -37.59 -27.01 -16.29
CA PRO A 15 -36.70 -27.51 -17.33
C PRO A 15 -35.24 -27.48 -16.83
N GLY A 16 -34.79 -28.60 -16.25
CA GLY A 16 -33.45 -28.72 -15.67
C GLY A 16 -32.32 -28.40 -16.65
N GLU A 17 -32.48 -28.78 -17.91
CA GLU A 17 -31.54 -28.52 -19.00
C GLU A 17 -31.25 -27.02 -19.26
N TRP A 18 -32.15 -26.12 -18.86
CA TRP A 18 -31.96 -24.67 -19.06
C TRP A 18 -31.52 -23.94 -17.79
N MET A 19 -31.35 -24.66 -16.67
CA MET A 19 -30.88 -24.07 -15.42
C MET A 19 -29.46 -23.52 -15.54
N GLU A 20 -28.59 -24.16 -16.33
CA GLU A 20 -27.22 -23.68 -16.54
C GLU A 20 -27.22 -22.28 -17.18
N ILE A 21 -27.97 -22.11 -18.26
CA ILE A 21 -28.12 -20.83 -18.97
C ILE A 21 -28.76 -19.78 -18.05
N ALA A 22 -29.81 -20.17 -17.30
CA ALA A 22 -30.47 -19.29 -16.35
C ALA A 22 -29.52 -18.85 -15.21
N ALA A 23 -28.65 -19.74 -14.72
CA ALA A 23 -27.66 -19.42 -13.71
C ALA A 23 -26.59 -18.46 -14.25
N ILE A 24 -26.08 -18.68 -15.47
CA ILE A 24 -25.15 -17.75 -16.14
C ILE A 24 -25.75 -16.36 -16.20
N GLY A 25 -26.97 -16.21 -16.71
CA GLY A 25 -27.64 -14.91 -16.81
C GLY A 25 -27.88 -14.26 -15.45
N THR A 26 -28.32 -15.05 -14.46
CA THR A 26 -28.61 -14.52 -13.10
C THR A 26 -27.35 -13.98 -12.41
N VAL A 27 -26.23 -14.68 -12.55
CA VAL A 27 -24.94 -14.24 -12.00
C VAL A 27 -24.35 -13.08 -12.82
N ALA A 28 -24.44 -13.13 -14.16
CA ALA A 28 -23.94 -12.07 -15.04
C ALA A 28 -24.64 -10.72 -14.83
N ASP A 29 -25.93 -10.75 -14.47
CA ASP A 29 -26.73 -9.57 -14.15
C ASP A 29 -26.55 -9.06 -12.71
N LEU A 30 -25.64 -9.68 -11.93
CA LEU A 30 -25.40 -9.35 -10.52
C LEU A 30 -26.69 -9.34 -9.67
N MET A 31 -27.59 -10.30 -9.92
CA MET A 31 -28.83 -10.42 -9.15
C MET A 31 -28.56 -10.94 -7.73
N PRO A 32 -29.30 -10.47 -6.70
CA PRO A 32 -29.22 -11.02 -5.34
C PRO A 32 -29.40 -12.53 -5.33
N LEU A 33 -28.44 -13.26 -4.75
CA LEU A 33 -28.41 -14.73 -4.66
C LEU A 33 -29.17 -15.23 -3.43
N GLU A 34 -30.43 -14.81 -3.33
CA GLU A 34 -31.39 -15.19 -2.30
C GLU A 34 -32.61 -15.87 -2.95
N GLY A 35 -33.43 -16.55 -2.14
CA GLY A 35 -34.70 -17.14 -2.59
C GLY A 35 -34.60 -17.95 -3.90
N GLU A 36 -35.40 -17.59 -4.91
CA GLU A 36 -35.43 -18.29 -6.19
C GLU A 36 -34.12 -18.18 -6.98
N ASN A 37 -33.45 -17.02 -6.96
CA ASN A 37 -32.18 -16.83 -7.66
C ASN A 37 -31.11 -17.75 -7.08
N ARG A 38 -31.07 -17.89 -5.75
CA ARG A 38 -30.18 -18.84 -5.08
C ARG A 38 -30.40 -20.26 -5.59
N VAL A 39 -31.67 -20.69 -5.63
CA VAL A 39 -32.04 -22.04 -6.09
C VAL A 39 -31.61 -22.27 -7.55
N ILE A 40 -31.91 -21.31 -8.44
CA ILE A 40 -31.52 -21.38 -9.86
C ILE A 40 -30.00 -21.51 -9.99
N VAL A 41 -29.24 -20.68 -9.30
CA VAL A 41 -27.77 -20.68 -9.39
C VAL A 41 -27.18 -21.93 -8.75
N SER A 42 -27.69 -22.39 -7.60
CA SER A 42 -27.25 -23.64 -6.96
C SER A 42 -27.37 -24.84 -7.90
N TYR A 43 -28.55 -25.06 -8.47
CA TYR A 43 -28.76 -26.19 -9.38
C TYR A 43 -28.05 -26.00 -10.72
N GLY A 44 -27.97 -24.77 -11.23
CA GLY A 44 -27.24 -24.49 -12.47
C GLY A 44 -25.73 -24.76 -12.32
N VAL A 45 -25.11 -24.33 -11.23
CA VAL A 45 -23.69 -24.61 -10.93
C VAL A 45 -23.44 -26.11 -10.79
N GLU A 46 -24.31 -26.83 -10.07
CA GLU A 46 -24.18 -28.28 -9.93
C GLU A 46 -24.33 -29.00 -11.27
N SER A 47 -25.29 -28.58 -12.10
CA SER A 47 -25.46 -29.12 -13.46
C SER A 47 -24.22 -28.87 -14.33
N MET A 48 -23.61 -27.67 -14.24
CA MET A 48 -22.42 -27.33 -15.03
C MET A 48 -21.24 -28.27 -14.78
N ARG A 49 -21.10 -28.83 -13.57
CA ARG A 49 -20.00 -29.75 -13.21
C ARG A 49 -20.01 -31.05 -14.00
N GLY A 50 -21.15 -31.40 -14.60
CA GLY A 50 -21.31 -32.49 -15.54
C GLY A 50 -22.07 -32.06 -16.81
N SER A 51 -21.91 -30.80 -17.22
CA SER A 51 -22.67 -30.22 -18.34
C SER A 51 -22.53 -31.06 -19.61
N LYS A 52 -23.67 -31.26 -20.27
CA LYS A 52 -23.76 -31.86 -21.60
C LYS A 52 -23.98 -30.82 -22.69
N LEU A 53 -24.11 -29.54 -22.32
CA LEU A 53 -24.31 -28.45 -23.28
C LEU A 53 -22.95 -28.10 -23.91
N PRO A 54 -22.78 -28.32 -25.23
CA PRO A 54 -21.50 -28.06 -25.91
C PRO A 54 -20.96 -26.66 -25.65
N GLY A 55 -21.84 -25.65 -25.70
CA GLY A 55 -21.48 -24.26 -25.47
C GLY A 55 -20.93 -23.95 -24.08
N VAL A 56 -21.55 -24.52 -23.04
CA VAL A 56 -21.14 -24.30 -21.65
C VAL A 56 -19.79 -24.97 -21.40
N SER A 57 -19.62 -26.22 -21.83
CA SER A 57 -18.35 -26.94 -21.70
C SER A 57 -17.21 -26.23 -22.44
N ALA A 58 -17.44 -25.77 -23.68
CA ALA A 58 -16.45 -25.02 -24.45
C ALA A 58 -16.09 -23.67 -23.79
N LEU A 59 -17.07 -22.98 -23.18
CA LEU A 59 -16.83 -21.75 -22.42
C LEU A 59 -15.98 -21.98 -21.17
N LEU A 60 -16.23 -23.05 -20.42
CA LEU A 60 -15.46 -23.41 -19.24
C LEU A 60 -14.01 -23.75 -19.61
N GLU A 61 -13.83 -24.56 -20.64
CA GLU A 61 -12.52 -24.97 -21.13
C GLU A 61 -11.68 -23.77 -21.60
N ILE A 62 -12.22 -22.92 -22.49
CA ILE A 62 -11.48 -21.74 -22.98
C ILE A 62 -11.19 -20.73 -21.86
N SER A 63 -12.00 -20.75 -20.80
CA SER A 63 -11.81 -19.93 -19.61
C SER A 63 -10.75 -20.48 -18.65
N GLY A 64 -10.24 -21.69 -18.88
CA GLY A 64 -9.30 -22.38 -17.99
C GLY A 64 -9.93 -22.80 -16.66
N VAL A 65 -11.25 -22.98 -16.62
CA VAL A 65 -11.98 -23.42 -15.44
C VAL A 65 -12.12 -24.94 -15.49
N ASP A 66 -11.66 -25.63 -14.45
CA ASP A 66 -11.95 -27.05 -14.28
C ASP A 66 -13.47 -27.23 -14.10
N GLN A 67 -14.07 -27.92 -15.05
CA GLN A 67 -15.52 -28.16 -15.08
C GLN A 67 -16.01 -28.79 -13.77
N SER A 68 -15.25 -29.71 -13.16
CA SER A 68 -15.66 -30.39 -11.93
C SER A 68 -15.73 -29.47 -10.71
N GLN A 69 -15.07 -28.30 -10.77
CA GLN A 69 -14.94 -27.35 -9.66
C GLN A 69 -15.64 -26.02 -9.93
N VAL A 70 -16.60 -25.98 -10.87
CA VAL A 70 -17.33 -24.76 -11.20
C VAL A 70 -18.03 -24.19 -9.96
N THR A 71 -17.91 -22.87 -9.82
CA THR A 71 -18.60 -22.05 -8.81
C THR A 71 -19.25 -20.83 -9.47
N SER A 72 -20.13 -20.15 -8.74
CA SER A 72 -20.69 -18.85 -9.15
C SER A 72 -19.61 -17.79 -9.41
N VAL A 73 -18.46 -17.85 -8.72
CA VAL A 73 -17.32 -16.96 -8.96
C VAL A 73 -16.74 -17.20 -10.36
N ASN A 74 -16.60 -18.45 -10.80
CA ASN A 74 -16.14 -18.76 -12.15
C ASN A 74 -17.13 -18.23 -13.21
N ILE A 75 -18.43 -18.33 -12.95
CA ILE A 75 -19.45 -17.75 -13.83
C ILE A 75 -19.26 -16.22 -13.93
N ALA A 76 -19.16 -15.53 -12.79
CA ALA A 76 -19.06 -14.07 -12.74
C ALA A 76 -17.79 -13.51 -13.40
N PHE A 77 -16.64 -14.14 -13.17
CA PHE A 77 -15.34 -13.58 -13.56
C PHE A 77 -14.67 -14.26 -14.76
N ALA A 78 -15.11 -15.46 -15.14
CA ALA A 78 -14.53 -16.18 -16.26
C ALA A 78 -15.51 -16.29 -17.45
N MET A 79 -16.75 -16.71 -17.21
CA MET A 79 -17.73 -16.94 -18.29
C MET A 79 -18.45 -15.66 -18.72
N ALA A 80 -19.09 -14.96 -17.79
CA ALA A 80 -19.89 -13.78 -18.05
C ALA A 80 -19.12 -12.68 -18.81
N PRO A 81 -17.83 -12.38 -18.54
CA PRO A 81 -17.09 -11.37 -19.29
C PRO A 81 -16.93 -11.70 -20.78
N ARG A 82 -16.83 -12.98 -21.15
CA ARG A 82 -16.72 -13.43 -22.55
C ARG A 82 -18.04 -13.28 -23.29
N ILE A 83 -19.13 -13.65 -22.63
CA ILE A 83 -20.49 -13.46 -23.15
C ILE A 83 -20.77 -11.96 -23.34
N ASN A 84 -20.49 -11.16 -22.32
CA ASN A 84 -20.74 -9.71 -22.32
C ASN A 84 -19.83 -8.91 -23.26
N ALA A 85 -18.65 -9.45 -23.63
CA ALA A 85 -17.78 -8.81 -24.61
C ALA A 85 -18.46 -8.68 -25.98
N SER A 86 -19.28 -9.67 -26.37
CA SER A 86 -20.02 -9.63 -27.63
C SER A 86 -20.95 -8.44 -27.74
N GLY A 87 -21.71 -8.10 -26.70
CA GLY A 87 -22.63 -6.95 -26.72
C GLY A 87 -21.95 -5.58 -26.59
N ARG A 88 -20.68 -5.53 -26.17
CA ARG A 88 -19.92 -4.27 -26.00
C ARG A 88 -19.09 -3.89 -27.20
N LEU A 89 -18.69 -4.86 -28.01
CA LEU A 89 -17.80 -4.66 -29.16
C LEU A 89 -18.40 -5.09 -30.51
N ASP A 90 -19.44 -5.92 -30.52
CA ASP A 90 -20.02 -6.48 -31.75
C ASP A 90 -21.55 -6.72 -31.57
N HIS A 91 -22.14 -7.55 -32.43
CA HIS A 91 -23.52 -8.01 -32.33
C HIS A 91 -23.65 -9.22 -31.38
N ALA A 92 -24.61 -9.14 -30.44
CA ALA A 92 -24.86 -10.15 -29.39
C ALA A 92 -25.23 -11.58 -29.88
N GLY A 93 -25.42 -11.78 -31.19
CA GLY A 93 -25.85 -13.06 -31.76
C GLY A 93 -24.90 -14.23 -31.49
N ARG A 94 -23.58 -13.98 -31.42
CA ARG A 94 -22.58 -15.04 -31.20
C ARG A 94 -22.73 -15.74 -29.85
N ALA A 95 -23.06 -15.01 -28.80
CA ALA A 95 -23.28 -15.58 -27.47
C ALA A 95 -24.52 -16.48 -27.44
N VAL A 96 -25.59 -16.08 -28.13
CA VAL A 96 -26.80 -16.89 -28.26
C VAL A 96 -26.49 -18.18 -29.02
N SER A 97 -25.85 -18.08 -30.19
CA SER A 97 -25.47 -19.26 -30.99
C SER A 97 -24.61 -20.26 -30.20
N LEU A 98 -23.69 -19.75 -29.37
CA LEU A 98 -22.84 -20.61 -28.53
C LEU A 98 -23.67 -21.36 -27.48
N LEU A 99 -24.59 -20.69 -26.80
CA LEU A 99 -25.40 -21.31 -25.74
C LEU A 99 -26.50 -22.24 -26.28
N THR A 100 -26.78 -22.21 -27.59
CA THR A 100 -27.84 -23.03 -28.22
C THR A 100 -27.31 -24.04 -29.23
N THR A 101 -26.01 -24.12 -29.51
CA THR A 101 -25.48 -25.11 -30.46
C THR A 101 -25.44 -26.53 -29.87
N GLU A 102 -25.70 -27.51 -30.73
CA GLU A 102 -25.58 -28.94 -30.42
C GLU A 102 -24.25 -29.53 -30.93
N SER A 103 -23.43 -28.74 -31.64
CA SER A 103 -22.14 -29.16 -32.20
C SER A 103 -20.99 -28.73 -31.30
N LEU A 104 -20.17 -29.69 -30.87
CA LEU A 104 -18.94 -29.41 -30.11
C LEU A 104 -17.95 -28.57 -30.92
N ASP A 105 -17.77 -28.86 -32.21
CA ASP A 105 -16.84 -28.13 -33.08
C ASP A 105 -17.27 -26.67 -33.26
N GLU A 106 -18.58 -26.44 -33.42
CA GLU A 106 -19.15 -25.09 -33.49
C GLU A 106 -19.00 -24.36 -32.15
N ALA A 107 -19.26 -25.05 -31.03
CA ALA A 107 -19.11 -24.50 -29.70
C ALA A 107 -17.66 -24.05 -29.41
N HIS A 108 -16.66 -24.85 -29.75
CA HIS A 108 -15.25 -24.45 -29.61
C HIS A 108 -14.91 -23.24 -30.46
N THR A 109 -15.41 -23.20 -31.71
CA THR A 109 -15.19 -22.08 -32.62
C THR A 109 -15.78 -20.77 -32.05
N LEU A 110 -17.05 -20.82 -31.62
CA LEU A 110 -17.76 -19.67 -31.06
C LEU A 110 -17.16 -19.23 -29.72
N ALA A 111 -16.79 -20.17 -28.84
CA ALA A 111 -16.13 -19.87 -27.58
C ALA A 111 -14.76 -19.18 -27.81
N GLY A 112 -14.00 -19.64 -28.80
CA GLY A 112 -12.75 -18.99 -29.22
C GLY A 112 -12.97 -17.56 -29.73
N GLN A 113 -14.03 -17.32 -30.51
CA GLN A 113 -14.39 -15.97 -30.97
C GLN A 113 -14.78 -15.04 -29.82
N LEU A 114 -15.56 -15.53 -28.84
CA LEU A 114 -15.90 -14.74 -27.65
C LEU A 114 -14.68 -14.46 -26.77
N ASP A 115 -13.74 -15.40 -26.67
CA ASP A 115 -12.48 -15.18 -25.96
C ASP A 115 -11.63 -14.09 -26.64
N LEU A 116 -11.55 -14.09 -27.98
CA LEU A 116 -10.88 -13.04 -28.75
C LEU A 116 -11.53 -11.67 -28.49
N LEU A 117 -12.85 -11.55 -28.60
CA LEU A 117 -13.57 -10.30 -28.29
C LEU A 117 -13.33 -9.84 -26.85
N ASN A 118 -13.28 -10.77 -25.88
CA ASN A 118 -12.97 -10.42 -24.51
C ASN A 118 -11.54 -9.88 -24.34
N ARG A 119 -10.55 -10.46 -25.04
CA ARG A 119 -9.16 -9.97 -25.05
C ARG A 119 -9.07 -8.59 -25.69
N GLU A 120 -9.74 -8.36 -26.82
CA GLU A 120 -9.82 -7.04 -27.47
C GLU A 120 -10.44 -6.01 -26.52
N ARG A 121 -11.54 -6.37 -25.85
CA ARG A 121 -12.18 -5.50 -24.84
C ARG A 121 -11.22 -5.16 -23.71
N GLN A 122 -10.47 -6.14 -23.20
CA GLN A 122 -9.47 -5.91 -22.16
C GLN A 122 -8.36 -4.98 -22.63
N GLN A 123 -7.89 -5.11 -23.87
CA GLN A 123 -6.89 -4.21 -24.46
C GLN A 123 -7.40 -2.79 -24.60
N VAL A 124 -8.63 -2.59 -25.11
CA VAL A 124 -9.26 -1.26 -25.21
C VAL A 124 -9.42 -0.63 -23.82
N VAL A 125 -9.88 -1.41 -22.83
CA VAL A 125 -10.00 -0.94 -21.43
C VAL A 125 -8.64 -0.52 -20.88
N GLU A 126 -7.58 -1.29 -21.13
CA GLU A 126 -6.24 -0.97 -20.62
C GLU A 126 -5.67 0.31 -21.25
N GLY A 127 -5.85 0.51 -22.57
CA GLY A 127 -5.44 1.74 -23.24
C GLY A 127 -6.16 2.98 -22.68
N ILE A 128 -7.49 2.90 -22.54
CA ILE A 128 -8.28 4.01 -21.96
C ILE A 128 -7.87 4.25 -20.49
N LEU A 129 -7.66 3.18 -19.71
CA LEU A 129 -7.25 3.31 -18.30
C LEU A 129 -5.89 4.02 -18.17
N GLN A 130 -4.94 3.71 -19.06
CA GLN A 130 -3.62 4.35 -19.07
C GLN A 130 -3.74 5.85 -19.35
N GLU A 131 -4.50 6.23 -20.38
CA GLU A 131 -4.75 7.64 -20.73
C GLU A 131 -5.50 8.37 -19.61
N ALA A 132 -6.56 7.77 -19.07
CA ALA A 132 -7.34 8.33 -17.97
C ALA A 132 -6.50 8.51 -16.70
N THR A 133 -5.64 7.55 -16.38
CA THR A 133 -4.72 7.66 -15.24
C THR A 133 -3.75 8.83 -15.43
N ALA A 134 -3.17 8.99 -16.62
CA ALA A 134 -2.29 10.12 -16.91
C ALA A 134 -3.00 11.48 -16.79
N GLN A 135 -4.24 11.59 -17.26
CA GLN A 135 -5.05 12.80 -17.07
C GLN A 135 -5.32 13.09 -15.59
N LEU A 136 -5.61 12.06 -14.79
CA LEU A 136 -5.85 12.22 -13.35
C LEU A 136 -4.58 12.63 -12.61
N GLU A 137 -3.43 12.02 -12.93
CA GLU A 137 -2.14 12.38 -12.33
C GLU A 137 -1.79 13.85 -12.58
N GLN A 138 -2.03 14.37 -13.78
CA GLN A 138 -1.88 15.81 -14.08
C GLN A 138 -2.82 16.70 -13.24
N LYS A 139 -4.06 16.26 -13.02
CA LYS A 139 -5.01 16.98 -12.16
C LYS A 139 -4.55 16.99 -10.70
N ILE A 140 -4.06 15.87 -10.20
CA ILE A 140 -3.50 15.74 -8.84
C ILE A 140 -2.32 16.69 -8.66
N GLU A 141 -1.40 16.73 -9.64
CA GLU A 141 -0.25 17.64 -9.63
C GLU A 141 -0.69 19.11 -9.58
N SER A 142 -1.68 19.49 -10.39
CA SER A 142 -2.25 20.85 -10.38
C SER A 142 -2.96 21.23 -9.07
N ARG A 143 -3.29 20.25 -8.23
CA ARG A 143 -3.96 20.39 -6.93
C ARG A 143 -3.04 20.08 -5.75
N SER A 144 -1.73 20.31 -5.91
CA SER A 144 -0.73 20.12 -4.85
C SER A 144 -0.78 18.71 -4.23
N GLY A 145 -1.02 17.68 -5.05
CA GLY A 145 -1.05 16.28 -4.62
C GLY A 145 -2.43 15.78 -4.15
N SER A 146 -3.47 16.62 -4.16
CA SER A 146 -4.81 16.21 -3.73
C SER A 146 -5.61 15.55 -4.87
N VAL A 147 -6.21 14.39 -4.57
CA VAL A 147 -7.14 13.70 -5.46
C VAL A 147 -8.49 14.42 -5.45
N PRO A 148 -9.11 14.71 -6.62
CA PRO A 148 -10.47 15.24 -6.68
C PRO A 148 -11.49 14.43 -5.87
N ASP A 149 -12.42 15.11 -5.21
CA ASP A 149 -13.56 14.46 -4.52
C ASP A 149 -14.41 13.66 -5.52
N VAL A 150 -14.57 14.19 -6.74
CA VAL A 150 -15.15 13.47 -7.87
C VAL A 150 -14.18 13.49 -9.05
N ILE A 151 -13.79 12.30 -9.52
CA ILE A 151 -12.93 12.13 -10.68
C ILE A 151 -13.80 12.23 -11.95
N VAL A 152 -13.55 13.22 -12.78
CA VAL A 152 -14.20 13.36 -14.10
C VAL A 152 -13.12 13.39 -15.17
N LEU A 153 -13.15 12.42 -16.09
CA LEU A 153 -12.14 12.28 -17.15
C LEU A 153 -12.83 11.99 -18.48
N ALA A 154 -12.30 12.58 -19.55
CA ALA A 154 -12.85 12.42 -20.89
C ALA A 154 -11.76 12.32 -21.94
N GLY A 155 -12.01 11.53 -22.99
CA GLY A 155 -11.04 11.37 -24.09
C GLY A 155 -11.73 11.15 -25.43
N GLU A 156 -11.09 11.64 -26.48
CA GLU A 156 -11.57 11.49 -27.86
C GLU A 156 -11.43 10.03 -28.32
N GLY A 157 -12.50 9.51 -28.93
CA GLY A 157 -12.51 8.13 -29.46
C GLY A 157 -12.57 7.03 -28.40
N TRP A 158 -12.70 7.35 -27.10
CA TRP A 158 -12.90 6.33 -26.08
C TRP A 158 -14.22 5.58 -26.29
N ASN A 159 -14.14 4.25 -26.29
CA ASN A 159 -15.29 3.41 -26.56
C ASN A 159 -16.29 3.42 -25.39
N VAL A 160 -17.47 4.00 -25.63
CA VAL A 160 -18.57 4.16 -24.66
C VAL A 160 -19.08 2.82 -24.11
N GLY A 161 -18.93 1.72 -24.85
CA GLY A 161 -19.27 0.37 -24.39
C GLY A 161 -18.40 -0.14 -23.23
N VAL A 162 -17.24 0.46 -22.99
CA VAL A 162 -16.28 0.03 -21.95
C VAL A 162 -15.95 1.09 -20.90
N VAL A 163 -16.34 2.37 -21.07
CA VAL A 163 -16.01 3.44 -20.11
C VAL A 163 -16.48 3.15 -18.68
N GLY A 164 -17.60 2.44 -18.51
CA GLY A 164 -18.08 2.03 -17.19
C GLY A 164 -17.15 1.05 -16.46
N ILE A 165 -16.38 0.22 -17.20
CA ILE A 165 -15.37 -0.68 -16.62
C ILE A 165 -14.16 0.13 -16.15
N VAL A 166 -13.75 1.12 -16.94
CA VAL A 166 -12.65 2.03 -16.59
C VAL A 166 -13.01 2.83 -15.34
N ALA A 167 -14.25 3.34 -15.27
CA ALA A 167 -14.76 4.07 -14.09
C ALA A 167 -14.68 3.21 -12.82
N SER A 168 -15.10 1.94 -12.89
CA SER A 168 -14.98 1.00 -11.76
C SER A 168 -13.53 0.76 -11.35
N LYS A 169 -12.60 0.56 -12.30
CA LYS A 169 -11.17 0.35 -11.99
C LYS A 169 -10.53 1.56 -11.30
N LEU A 170 -10.83 2.78 -11.76
CA LEU A 170 -10.31 4.00 -11.14
C LEU A 170 -10.95 4.25 -9.77
N LEU A 171 -12.25 3.99 -9.62
CA LEU A 171 -12.93 4.01 -8.32
C LEU A 171 -12.29 3.02 -7.36
N GLU A 172 -11.99 1.77 -7.77
CA GLU A 172 -11.35 0.79 -6.89
C GLU A 172 -9.95 1.26 -6.43
N ARG A 173 -9.18 1.90 -7.33
CA ARG A 173 -7.83 2.39 -7.04
C ARG A 173 -7.83 3.60 -6.10
N TYR A 174 -8.63 4.61 -6.40
CA TYR A 174 -8.61 5.91 -5.70
C TYR A 174 -9.72 6.06 -4.66
N TYR A 175 -10.74 5.21 -4.70
CA TYR A 175 -11.95 5.28 -3.89
C TYR A 175 -12.57 6.67 -3.91
N ARG A 176 -12.88 7.12 -5.13
CA ARG A 176 -13.59 8.36 -5.43
C ARG A 176 -14.73 8.07 -6.41
N PRO A 177 -15.90 8.72 -6.27
CA PRO A 177 -16.88 8.79 -7.35
C PRO A 177 -16.19 9.15 -8.66
N THR A 178 -16.45 8.37 -9.71
CA THR A 178 -15.68 8.44 -10.95
C THR A 178 -16.60 8.44 -12.17
N LEU A 179 -16.39 9.41 -13.05
CA LEU A 179 -17.04 9.56 -14.35
C LEU A 179 -16.01 9.44 -15.47
N ILE A 180 -16.26 8.53 -16.41
CA ILE A 180 -15.45 8.36 -17.62
C ILE A 180 -16.32 8.58 -18.84
N LEU A 181 -15.87 9.48 -19.73
CA LEU A 181 -16.64 9.92 -20.89
C LEU A 181 -15.84 9.76 -22.20
N GLY A 182 -16.47 9.20 -23.22
CA GLY A 182 -15.96 9.23 -24.57
C GLY A 182 -16.48 10.46 -25.32
N ILE A 183 -15.57 11.19 -25.95
CA ILE A 183 -15.87 12.35 -26.78
C ILE A 183 -15.92 11.88 -28.23
N ASP A 184 -17.06 12.11 -28.88
CA ASP A 184 -17.19 11.96 -30.32
C ASP A 184 -16.51 13.16 -31.02
N PRO A 185 -15.47 12.93 -31.84
CA PRO A 185 -14.66 14.01 -32.41
C PRO A 185 -15.40 14.82 -33.49
N GLU A 186 -16.45 14.27 -34.11
CA GLU A 186 -17.20 14.95 -35.17
C GLU A 186 -18.29 15.85 -34.61
N SER A 187 -19.03 15.36 -33.63
CA SER A 187 -20.19 16.05 -33.05
C SER A 187 -19.88 16.81 -31.76
N GLY A 188 -18.75 16.52 -31.11
CA GLY A 188 -18.41 17.06 -29.78
C GLY A 188 -19.28 16.52 -28.64
N VAL A 189 -20.17 15.57 -28.92
CA VAL A 189 -21.04 14.94 -27.93
C VAL A 189 -20.23 13.97 -27.08
N CYS A 190 -20.34 14.12 -25.78
CA CYS A 190 -19.73 13.27 -24.78
C CYS A 190 -20.77 12.27 -24.27
N LYS A 191 -20.42 10.98 -24.26
CA LYS A 191 -21.22 9.93 -23.63
C LYS A 191 -20.39 9.19 -22.59
N GLY A 192 -20.93 9.06 -21.40
CA GLY A 192 -20.17 8.57 -20.26
C GLY A 192 -20.92 7.67 -19.32
N SER A 193 -20.16 7.07 -18.41
CA SER A 193 -20.69 6.32 -17.29
C SER A 193 -20.06 6.78 -15.99
N ALA A 194 -20.87 6.82 -14.93
CA ALA A 194 -20.45 7.14 -13.58
C ALA A 194 -20.52 5.92 -12.67
N ARG A 195 -19.63 5.88 -11.68
CA ARG A 195 -19.65 4.95 -10.54
C ARG A 195 -19.46 5.74 -9.26
N SER A 196 -20.15 5.34 -8.20
CA SER A 196 -20.10 6.01 -6.90
C SER A 196 -19.60 5.09 -5.79
N ILE A 197 -19.10 5.71 -4.72
CA ILE A 197 -18.80 5.06 -3.44
C ILE A 197 -20.02 5.13 -2.52
N GLU A 198 -19.96 4.42 -1.40
CA GLU A 198 -20.91 4.65 -0.31
C GLU A 198 -20.78 6.10 0.21
N GLY A 199 -21.88 6.70 0.64
CA GLY A 199 -21.92 8.10 1.07
C GLY A 199 -22.27 9.13 -0.02
N LEU A 200 -22.17 8.79 -1.31
CA LEU A 200 -22.60 9.68 -2.40
C LEU A 200 -23.56 8.99 -3.38
N ASP A 201 -24.81 9.46 -3.44
CA ASP A 201 -25.73 9.10 -4.52
C ASP A 201 -25.37 9.86 -5.81
N ILE A 202 -24.89 9.11 -6.82
CA ILE A 202 -24.47 9.73 -8.08
C ILE A 202 -25.64 10.23 -8.91
N TYR A 203 -26.83 9.64 -8.79
CA TYR A 203 -28.01 10.09 -9.50
C TYR A 203 -28.50 11.43 -8.95
N GLU A 204 -28.46 11.61 -7.63
CA GLU A 204 -28.75 12.91 -7.01
C GLU A 204 -27.70 13.96 -7.36
N ALA A 205 -26.41 13.61 -7.33
CA ALA A 205 -25.32 14.51 -7.72
C ALA A 205 -25.46 14.99 -9.19
N LEU A 206 -25.82 14.08 -10.10
CA LEU A 206 -26.11 14.43 -11.49
C LEU A 206 -27.39 15.28 -11.60
N THR A 207 -28.42 14.98 -10.80
CA THR A 207 -29.67 15.75 -10.80
C THR A 207 -29.46 17.20 -10.35
N ALA A 208 -28.60 17.43 -9.36
CA ALA A 208 -28.19 18.76 -8.93
C ALA A 208 -27.46 19.56 -10.02
N ASN A 209 -26.87 18.85 -11.00
CA ASN A 209 -26.06 19.40 -12.09
C ASN A 209 -26.73 19.23 -13.48
N LYS A 210 -28.04 18.98 -13.52
CA LYS A 210 -28.77 18.61 -14.75
C LYS A 210 -28.68 19.61 -15.90
N GLN A 211 -28.44 20.89 -15.61
CA GLN A 211 -28.31 21.95 -16.62
C GLN A 211 -27.11 21.75 -17.57
N TYR A 212 -26.13 20.94 -17.19
CA TYR A 212 -24.94 20.67 -17.99
C TYR A 212 -25.06 19.43 -18.87
N MET A 213 -26.21 18.73 -18.83
CA MET A 213 -26.40 17.44 -19.51
C MET A 213 -27.69 17.46 -20.34
N ASP A 214 -27.63 16.83 -21.50
CA ASP A 214 -28.81 16.65 -22.35
C ASP A 214 -29.69 15.52 -21.80
N HIS A 215 -29.04 14.44 -21.37
CA HIS A 215 -29.70 13.24 -20.85
C HIS A 215 -28.84 12.61 -19.75
N TYR A 216 -29.47 12.12 -18.68
CA TYR A 216 -28.83 11.31 -17.66
C TYR A 216 -29.83 10.38 -16.99
N GLY A 217 -29.35 9.28 -16.41
CA GLY A 217 -30.18 8.34 -15.68
C GLY A 217 -29.36 7.23 -15.03
N GLY A 218 -29.91 6.58 -14.00
CA GLY A 218 -29.22 5.53 -13.29
C GLY A 218 -29.78 5.24 -11.91
N HIS A 219 -28.90 4.77 -11.05
CA HIS A 219 -29.11 4.37 -9.67
C HIS A 219 -28.05 5.02 -8.77
N PRO A 220 -28.18 4.96 -7.44
CA PRO A 220 -27.24 5.63 -6.52
C PRO A 220 -25.77 5.29 -6.75
N ALA A 221 -25.45 4.05 -7.15
CA ALA A 221 -24.09 3.58 -7.36
C ALA A 221 -23.57 3.74 -8.81
N ALA A 222 -24.45 3.96 -9.80
CA ALA A 222 -24.06 3.98 -11.20
C ALA A 222 -25.04 4.75 -12.08
N ALA A 223 -24.53 5.54 -13.02
CA ALA A 223 -25.35 6.28 -13.97
C ALA A 223 -24.72 6.34 -15.37
N GLY A 224 -25.54 6.65 -16.36
CA GLY A 224 -25.14 7.02 -17.72
C GLY A 224 -25.55 8.45 -18.03
N MET A 225 -24.77 9.15 -18.85
CA MET A 225 -25.04 10.54 -19.21
C MET A 225 -24.59 10.89 -20.63
N THR A 226 -25.20 11.93 -21.17
CA THR A 226 -24.84 12.59 -22.44
C THR A 226 -24.81 14.10 -22.24
N LEU A 227 -23.77 14.75 -22.74
CA LEU A 227 -23.56 16.19 -22.68
C LEU A 227 -22.65 16.65 -23.81
N HIS A 228 -22.49 17.96 -23.97
CA HIS A 228 -21.55 18.55 -24.90
C HIS A 228 -20.18 18.83 -24.24
N ARG A 229 -19.09 18.73 -25.01
CA ARG A 229 -17.70 18.91 -24.54
C ARG A 229 -17.50 20.22 -23.79
N GLU A 230 -18.17 21.28 -24.21
CA GLU A 230 -18.10 22.62 -23.64
C GLU A 230 -18.65 22.70 -22.21
N GLN A 231 -19.44 21.70 -21.78
CA GLN A 231 -20.05 21.63 -20.45
C GLN A 231 -19.26 20.74 -19.47
N LEU A 232 -18.20 20.04 -19.94
CA LEU A 232 -17.45 19.10 -19.12
C LEU A 232 -16.84 19.76 -17.87
N GLN A 233 -16.25 20.96 -18.03
CA GLN A 233 -15.59 21.65 -16.93
C GLN A 233 -16.58 22.11 -15.86
N GLN A 234 -17.76 22.58 -16.29
CA GLN A 234 -18.83 23.05 -15.41
C GLN A 234 -19.45 21.88 -14.67
N LEU A 235 -19.68 20.74 -15.35
CA LEU A 235 -20.14 19.52 -14.71
C LEU A 235 -19.12 19.02 -13.67
N GLU A 236 -17.84 18.98 -14.01
CA GLU A 236 -16.79 18.56 -13.05
C GLU A 236 -16.76 19.45 -11.82
N THR A 237 -16.84 20.77 -12.01
CA THR A 237 -16.84 21.74 -10.91
C THR A 237 -18.05 21.53 -10.01
N GLY A 238 -19.26 21.49 -10.59
CA GLY A 238 -20.48 21.33 -9.81
C GLY A 238 -20.61 19.97 -9.12
N LEU A 239 -20.00 18.91 -9.66
CA LEU A 239 -19.94 17.61 -8.99
C LEU A 239 -18.96 17.61 -7.81
N ASN A 240 -17.79 18.25 -7.94
CA ASN A 240 -16.86 18.37 -6.82
C ASN A 240 -17.43 19.27 -5.70
N GLU A 241 -18.12 20.36 -6.05
CA GLU A 241 -18.82 21.20 -5.07
C GLU A 241 -19.94 20.45 -4.34
N TYR A 242 -20.71 19.64 -5.07
CA TYR A 242 -21.75 18.79 -4.47
C TYR A 242 -21.15 17.74 -3.52
N ALA A 243 -20.07 17.08 -3.93
CA ALA A 243 -19.39 16.09 -3.11
C ALA A 243 -18.77 16.71 -1.85
N ALA A 244 -18.10 17.85 -1.95
CA ALA A 244 -17.51 18.55 -0.81
C ALA A 244 -18.54 19.00 0.25
N ALA A 245 -19.81 19.18 -0.15
CA ALA A 245 -20.89 19.55 0.76
C ALA A 245 -21.48 18.35 1.54
N ILE A 246 -21.21 17.13 1.10
CA ILE A 246 -21.86 15.90 1.60
C ILE A 246 -20.85 14.93 2.19
N LEU A 247 -19.72 14.73 1.51
CA LEU A 247 -18.70 13.78 1.89
C LEU A 247 -17.75 14.35 2.93
N THR A 248 -17.30 13.47 3.80
CA THR A 248 -16.26 13.69 4.80
C THR A 248 -14.99 12.94 4.42
N GLU A 249 -13.89 13.25 5.11
CA GLU A 249 -12.62 12.52 4.97
C GLU A 249 -12.73 11.02 5.27
N GLU A 250 -13.68 10.61 6.11
CA GLU A 250 -13.90 9.20 6.47
C GLU A 250 -14.59 8.43 5.33
N ASP A 251 -15.46 9.08 4.56
CA ASP A 251 -16.16 8.45 3.43
C ASP A 251 -15.21 8.03 2.30
N PHE A 252 -14.04 8.67 2.23
CA PHE A 252 -12.98 8.35 1.28
C PHE A 252 -12.11 7.15 1.69
N VAL A 253 -12.40 6.53 2.84
CA VAL A 253 -11.74 5.32 3.32
C VAL A 253 -12.63 4.10 3.03
N PRO A 254 -12.19 3.15 2.20
CA PRO A 254 -12.97 1.96 1.88
C PRO A 254 -13.23 1.15 3.14
N GLN A 255 -14.50 0.90 3.41
CA GLN A 255 -14.91 0.05 4.51
C GLN A 255 -15.08 -1.39 4.03
N ARG A 256 -14.62 -2.35 4.84
CA ARG A 256 -14.86 -3.77 4.64
C ARG A 256 -15.47 -4.35 5.90
N LEU A 257 -16.68 -4.88 5.76
CA LEU A 257 -17.32 -5.63 6.83
C LEU A 257 -16.66 -7.00 6.94
N ALA A 258 -16.33 -7.38 8.18
CA ALA A 258 -15.96 -8.74 8.56
C ALA A 258 -17.18 -9.42 9.19
N ASP A 259 -17.32 -10.72 8.94
CA ASP A 259 -18.39 -11.53 9.50
C ASP A 259 -18.04 -12.04 10.90
N ASP A 260 -16.76 -12.36 11.14
CA ASP A 260 -16.29 -12.80 12.46
C ASP A 260 -14.77 -12.58 12.65
N GLU A 261 -14.32 -12.63 13.90
CA GLU A 261 -12.91 -12.69 14.29
C GLU A 261 -12.60 -14.08 14.85
N CYS A 262 -11.55 -14.73 14.35
CA CYS A 262 -11.19 -16.08 14.79
C CYS A 262 -9.68 -16.32 14.82
N THR A 263 -9.26 -17.42 15.42
CA THR A 263 -7.86 -17.86 15.42
C THR A 263 -7.62 -18.90 14.32
N ILE A 264 -6.36 -19.10 13.94
CA ILE A 264 -5.99 -20.13 12.95
C ILE A 264 -6.46 -21.53 13.38
N ARG A 265 -6.56 -21.80 14.68
CA ARG A 265 -7.04 -23.10 15.19
C ARG A 265 -8.53 -23.32 14.90
N ASP A 266 -9.32 -22.25 14.79
CA ASP A 266 -10.78 -22.33 14.62
C ASP A 266 -11.21 -22.68 13.19
N VAL A 267 -10.26 -22.69 12.25
CA VAL A 267 -10.54 -22.83 10.81
C VAL A 267 -9.93 -24.10 10.17
N PRO A 268 -10.14 -25.30 10.75
CA PRO A 268 -9.76 -26.53 10.07
C PRO A 268 -10.60 -26.75 8.80
N ILE A 269 -10.14 -27.63 7.92
CA ILE A 269 -10.82 -27.97 6.64
C ILE A 269 -12.32 -28.22 6.82
N LYS A 270 -12.71 -28.91 7.90
CA LYS A 270 -14.12 -29.21 8.18
C LYS A 270 -14.97 -27.95 8.34
N VAL A 271 -14.45 -26.91 9.00
CA VAL A 271 -15.15 -25.63 9.17
C VAL A 271 -15.29 -24.93 7.83
N ILE A 272 -14.25 -24.95 7.00
CA ILE A 272 -14.32 -24.37 5.64
C ILE A 272 -15.37 -25.10 4.80
N GLN A 273 -15.47 -26.43 4.90
CA GLN A 273 -16.52 -27.20 4.24
C GLN A 273 -17.93 -26.89 4.77
N GLU A 274 -18.07 -26.53 6.04
CA GLU A 274 -19.34 -26.07 6.61
C GLU A 274 -19.72 -24.68 6.07
N ILE A 275 -18.74 -23.77 5.95
CA ILE A 275 -18.90 -22.46 5.31
C ILE A 275 -19.31 -22.62 3.83
N ASP A 276 -18.70 -23.57 3.11
CA ASP A 276 -19.03 -23.85 1.71
C ASP A 276 -20.50 -24.26 1.50
N ARG A 277 -21.22 -24.70 2.54
CA ARG A 277 -22.67 -24.97 2.46
C ARG A 277 -23.49 -23.70 2.26
N LEU A 278 -22.91 -22.52 2.51
CA LEU A 278 -23.52 -21.22 2.24
C LEU A 278 -23.42 -20.82 0.76
N GLN A 279 -22.67 -21.56 -0.06
CA GLN A 279 -22.63 -21.35 -1.51
C GLN A 279 -24.02 -21.55 -2.16
N PRO A 280 -24.30 -20.90 -3.31
CA PRO A 280 -23.39 -20.09 -4.12
C PRO A 280 -23.14 -18.71 -3.53
N PHE A 281 -21.88 -18.27 -3.52
CA PHE A 281 -21.51 -16.91 -3.13
C PHE A 281 -21.67 -15.93 -4.30
N GLY A 282 -22.00 -14.68 -4.01
CA GLY A 282 -22.20 -13.63 -5.01
C GLY A 282 -22.95 -12.43 -4.44
N MET A 283 -23.67 -11.69 -5.28
CA MET A 283 -24.43 -10.51 -4.86
C MET A 283 -25.43 -10.87 -3.74
N SER A 284 -25.47 -10.07 -2.67
CA SER A 284 -26.26 -10.29 -1.44
C SER A 284 -25.98 -11.61 -0.69
N ASN A 285 -25.00 -12.41 -1.09
CA ASN A 285 -24.49 -13.55 -0.32
C ASN A 285 -22.98 -13.67 -0.53
N PRO A 286 -22.17 -12.71 -0.08
CA PRO A 286 -20.71 -12.75 -0.25
C PRO A 286 -20.11 -13.95 0.49
N SER A 287 -18.90 -14.35 0.11
CA SER A 287 -18.13 -15.30 0.91
C SER A 287 -17.80 -14.68 2.27
N PRO A 288 -17.96 -15.40 3.39
CA PRO A 288 -17.67 -14.85 4.70
C PRO A 288 -16.21 -14.43 4.86
N ARG A 289 -16.01 -13.26 5.46
CA ARG A 289 -14.70 -12.65 5.71
C ARG A 289 -14.35 -12.76 7.18
N PHE A 290 -13.20 -13.32 7.46
CA PHE A 290 -12.70 -13.53 8.81
C PHE A 290 -11.49 -12.63 9.09
N VAL A 291 -11.43 -12.11 10.31
CA VAL A 291 -10.27 -11.37 10.83
C VAL A 291 -9.43 -12.30 11.69
N PHE A 292 -8.11 -12.27 11.47
CA PHE A 292 -7.13 -12.92 12.33
C PHE A 292 -6.19 -11.85 12.88
N ARG A 293 -6.21 -11.68 14.20
CA ARG A 293 -5.40 -10.67 14.90
C ARG A 293 -4.05 -11.23 15.34
N ASN A 294 -3.03 -10.37 15.37
CA ASN A 294 -1.71 -10.63 15.92
C ASN A 294 -1.07 -11.93 15.39
N VAL A 295 -1.21 -12.19 14.09
CA VAL A 295 -0.59 -13.35 13.44
C VAL A 295 0.83 -13.01 13.02
N THR A 296 1.76 -13.94 13.25
CA THR A 296 3.17 -13.75 12.90
C THR A 296 3.41 -14.20 11.48
N VAL A 297 4.03 -13.35 10.67
CA VAL A 297 4.52 -13.72 9.33
C VAL A 297 5.70 -14.67 9.50
N LYS A 298 5.52 -15.95 9.19
CA LYS A 298 6.59 -16.95 9.24
C LYS A 298 7.42 -16.96 7.97
N GLU A 299 6.76 -16.77 6.84
CA GLU A 299 7.38 -16.80 5.52
C GLU A 299 6.66 -15.86 4.56
N THR A 300 7.45 -15.19 3.71
CA THR A 300 6.98 -14.26 2.68
C THR A 300 7.57 -14.67 1.33
N ARG A 301 6.71 -14.83 0.32
CA ARG A 301 7.12 -15.18 -1.04
C ARG A 301 6.25 -14.46 -2.06
N THR A 302 6.78 -14.29 -3.27
CA THR A 302 6.00 -13.90 -4.45
C THR A 302 5.62 -15.11 -5.29
N MET A 303 4.49 -15.06 -5.99
CA MET A 303 3.99 -16.10 -6.89
C MET A 303 3.63 -15.57 -8.28
N GLY A 304 3.55 -16.48 -9.25
CA GLY A 304 3.26 -16.19 -10.65
C GLY A 304 4.52 -15.91 -11.48
N ARG A 305 4.41 -15.99 -12.81
CA ARG A 305 5.52 -15.76 -13.75
C ARG A 305 6.18 -14.40 -13.54
N ASP A 306 5.38 -13.38 -13.25
CA ASP A 306 5.82 -11.99 -13.08
C ASP A 306 5.94 -11.59 -11.61
N LYS A 307 5.92 -12.55 -10.66
CA LYS A 307 5.99 -12.31 -9.21
C LYS A 307 4.93 -11.33 -8.67
N ARG A 308 3.80 -11.19 -9.37
CA ARG A 308 2.76 -10.19 -9.10
C ARG A 308 1.90 -10.49 -7.86
N HIS A 309 1.90 -11.73 -7.35
CA HIS A 309 1.04 -12.15 -6.26
C HIS A 309 1.85 -12.40 -4.98
N LEU A 310 1.24 -12.12 -3.82
CA LEU A 310 1.83 -12.36 -2.51
C LEU A 310 1.40 -13.73 -1.98
N LYS A 311 2.35 -14.46 -1.40
CA LYS A 311 2.09 -15.62 -0.56
C LYS A 311 2.77 -15.46 0.79
N LEU A 312 1.98 -15.61 1.85
CA LEU A 312 2.45 -15.62 3.23
C LEU A 312 2.19 -17.00 3.85
N VAL A 313 3.03 -17.37 4.81
CA VAL A 313 2.68 -18.38 5.81
C VAL A 313 2.52 -17.64 7.12
N LEU A 314 1.31 -17.61 7.65
CA LEU A 314 0.99 -16.96 8.91
C LEU A 314 1.02 -17.99 10.03
N GLU A 315 1.50 -17.61 11.20
CA GLU A 315 1.57 -18.46 12.38
C GLU A 315 0.88 -17.79 13.57
N GLN A 316 0.06 -18.57 14.28
CA GLN A 316 -0.64 -18.15 15.49
C GLN A 316 -0.77 -19.38 16.40
N GLU A 317 -0.30 -19.27 17.64
CA GLU A 317 -0.35 -20.37 18.63
C GLU A 317 0.20 -21.72 18.11
N GLY A 318 1.25 -21.67 17.29
CA GLY A 318 1.88 -22.84 16.67
C GLY A 318 1.10 -23.48 15.53
N GLN A 319 -0.07 -22.94 15.16
CA GLN A 319 -0.80 -23.31 13.94
C GLN A 319 -0.38 -22.41 12.78
N GLN A 320 -0.43 -22.94 11.56
CA GLN A 320 -0.06 -22.21 10.35
C GLN A 320 -1.22 -22.12 9.35
N LEU A 321 -1.32 -20.99 8.67
CA LEU A 321 -2.29 -20.73 7.62
C LEU A 321 -1.57 -20.21 6.37
N GLU A 322 -1.70 -20.93 5.26
CA GLU A 322 -1.22 -20.44 3.97
C GLU A 322 -2.13 -19.31 3.50
N THR A 323 -1.55 -18.16 3.15
CA THR A 323 -2.32 -16.96 2.81
C THR A 323 -1.87 -16.44 1.45
N VAL A 324 -2.81 -16.14 0.56
CA VAL A 324 -2.54 -15.69 -0.82
C VAL A 324 -3.27 -14.39 -1.10
N ALA A 325 -2.56 -13.42 -1.68
CA ALA A 325 -3.12 -12.15 -2.11
C ALA A 325 -2.75 -11.87 -3.57
N PHE A 326 -3.74 -11.85 -4.46
CA PHE A 326 -3.49 -11.55 -5.86
C PHE A 326 -3.16 -10.07 -6.06
N GLY A 327 -2.12 -9.76 -6.84
CA GLY A 327 -1.80 -8.38 -7.22
C GLY A 327 -1.02 -7.60 -6.18
N LYS A 328 -0.79 -8.17 -4.98
CA LYS A 328 -0.08 -7.50 -3.87
C LYS A 328 1.36 -7.98 -3.70
N GLY A 329 2.01 -8.50 -4.76
CA GLY A 329 3.37 -9.03 -4.70
C GLY A 329 4.41 -8.03 -4.17
N VAL A 330 4.21 -6.73 -4.41
CA VAL A 330 5.06 -5.64 -3.92
C VAL A 330 5.17 -5.61 -2.39
N LEU A 331 4.13 -6.04 -1.67
CA LEU A 331 4.12 -6.08 -0.20
C LEU A 331 5.14 -7.08 0.36
N ALA A 332 5.66 -8.00 -0.45
CA ALA A 332 6.68 -8.95 -0.01
C ALA A 332 7.98 -8.27 0.45
N GLU A 333 8.28 -7.08 -0.07
CA GLU A 333 9.45 -6.28 0.33
C GLU A 333 9.29 -5.67 1.74
N PHE A 334 8.05 -5.50 2.20
CA PHE A 334 7.72 -4.75 3.43
C PHE A 334 7.21 -5.65 4.57
N LEU A 335 6.82 -6.89 4.26
CA LEU A 335 6.35 -7.89 5.23
C LEU A 335 7.46 -8.90 5.53
N THR A 336 8.38 -8.54 6.42
CA THR A 336 9.50 -9.41 6.80
C THR A 336 9.06 -10.53 7.74
N PRO A 337 9.68 -11.72 7.66
CA PRO A 337 9.44 -12.78 8.64
C PRO A 337 9.68 -12.31 10.07
N GLY A 338 8.75 -12.63 10.97
CA GLY A 338 8.69 -12.15 12.36
C GLY A 338 7.77 -10.94 12.56
N SER A 339 7.32 -10.28 11.49
CA SER A 339 6.32 -9.20 11.60
C SER A 339 5.00 -9.74 12.17
N VAL A 340 4.38 -8.97 13.07
CA VAL A 340 3.06 -9.30 13.64
C VAL A 340 2.03 -8.41 12.95
N ILE A 341 1.04 -9.04 12.33
CA ILE A 341 0.03 -8.35 11.52
C ILE A 341 -1.37 -8.82 11.89
N ASP A 342 -2.35 -8.02 11.52
CA ASP A 342 -3.74 -8.42 11.43
C ASP A 342 -4.10 -8.63 9.96
N VAL A 343 -4.88 -9.65 9.67
CA VAL A 343 -5.32 -9.95 8.30
C VAL A 343 -6.82 -10.17 8.24
N MET A 344 -7.43 -9.75 7.14
CA MET A 344 -8.82 -10.07 6.79
C MET A 344 -8.85 -10.81 5.46
N GLY A 345 -9.61 -11.90 5.38
CA GLY A 345 -9.74 -12.63 4.13
C GLY A 345 -10.85 -13.67 4.13
N GLU A 346 -11.02 -14.30 2.96
CA GLU A 346 -11.99 -15.38 2.74
C GLU A 346 -11.27 -16.72 2.84
N LEU A 347 -11.86 -17.68 3.55
CA LEU A 347 -11.27 -19.01 3.69
C LEU A 347 -11.51 -19.86 2.43
N SER A 348 -10.51 -20.64 2.04
CA SER A 348 -10.58 -21.58 0.94
C SER A 348 -9.81 -22.87 1.27
N ILE A 349 -10.04 -23.92 0.49
CA ILE A 349 -9.27 -25.16 0.57
C ILE A 349 -8.35 -25.23 -0.63
N ASN A 350 -7.05 -25.22 -0.39
CA ASN A 350 -6.06 -25.47 -1.42
C ASN A 350 -5.83 -26.97 -1.56
N GLU A 351 -5.97 -27.51 -2.76
CA GLU A 351 -5.74 -28.93 -3.07
C GLU A 351 -4.62 -29.07 -4.10
N TRP A 352 -3.52 -29.70 -3.70
CA TRP A 352 -2.35 -29.90 -4.55
C TRP A 352 -1.72 -31.26 -4.30
N ASN A 353 -1.50 -32.05 -5.37
CA ASN A 353 -0.96 -33.41 -5.29
C ASN A 353 -1.67 -34.30 -4.27
N GLY A 354 -3.00 -34.18 -4.15
CA GLY A 354 -3.82 -34.93 -3.21
C GLY A 354 -3.70 -34.48 -1.74
N MET A 355 -2.91 -33.45 -1.44
CA MET A 355 -2.89 -32.80 -0.13
C MET A 355 -3.83 -31.60 -0.11
N ARG A 356 -4.74 -31.59 0.86
CA ARG A 356 -5.68 -30.49 1.10
C ARG A 356 -5.24 -29.71 2.33
N LYS A 357 -5.24 -28.38 2.23
CA LYS A 357 -4.89 -27.49 3.35
C LYS A 357 -5.83 -26.29 3.43
N PRO A 358 -6.11 -25.78 4.64
CA PRO A 358 -6.71 -24.46 4.82
C PRO A 358 -5.85 -23.38 4.15
N GLN A 359 -6.51 -22.44 3.48
CA GLN A 359 -5.91 -21.28 2.87
C GLN A 359 -6.76 -20.04 3.14
N LEU A 360 -6.11 -18.89 3.29
CA LEU A 360 -6.77 -17.59 3.36
C LEU A 360 -6.53 -16.80 2.07
N MET A 361 -7.61 -16.39 1.41
CA MET A 361 -7.57 -15.42 0.32
C MET A 361 -7.60 -14.02 0.91
N LEU A 362 -6.43 -13.41 0.99
CA LEU A 362 -6.19 -12.16 1.69
C LEU A 362 -6.85 -10.98 0.96
N GLN A 363 -7.67 -10.24 1.69
CA GLN A 363 -8.36 -9.06 1.22
C GLN A 363 -7.76 -7.78 1.78
N ASP A 364 -7.40 -7.80 3.05
CA ASP A 364 -6.84 -6.66 3.75
C ASP A 364 -5.77 -7.06 4.78
N ILE A 365 -4.85 -6.14 5.05
CA ILE A 365 -3.76 -6.30 6.02
C ILE A 365 -3.66 -5.02 6.84
N HIS A 366 -3.46 -5.18 8.14
CA HIS A 366 -3.11 -4.08 9.02
C HIS A 366 -1.86 -4.46 9.84
N VAL A 367 -0.94 -3.50 10.01
CA VAL A 367 0.22 -3.65 10.89
C VAL A 367 -0.04 -2.80 12.13
N PRO A 368 -0.35 -3.41 13.30
CA PRO A 368 -0.81 -2.67 14.49
C PRO A 368 0.35 -2.04 15.29
N HIS A 369 1.55 -1.97 14.72
CA HIS A 369 2.74 -1.46 15.38
C HIS A 369 3.62 -0.67 14.42
N ALA A 370 4.43 0.23 14.95
CA ALA A 370 5.44 0.92 14.17
C ALA A 370 6.45 -0.08 13.57
N GLN A 371 6.85 0.14 12.32
CA GLN A 371 7.85 -0.63 11.60
C GLN A 371 9.11 0.21 11.39
N VAL A 372 10.27 -0.44 11.53
CA VAL A 372 11.57 0.17 11.23
C VAL A 372 12.17 -0.55 10.01
N PHE A 373 12.37 0.20 8.94
CA PHE A 373 13.01 -0.28 7.72
C PHE A 373 14.46 0.17 7.70
N ASP A 374 15.36 -0.78 7.89
CA ASP A 374 16.80 -0.53 7.86
C ASP A 374 17.32 -0.55 6.42
N MET A 375 17.48 0.64 5.85
CA MET A 375 18.03 0.88 4.50
C MET A 375 19.33 1.69 4.58
N ARG A 376 20.05 1.59 5.70
CA ARG A 376 21.28 2.35 5.95
C ARG A 376 22.33 2.02 4.90
N GLY A 377 23.07 3.05 4.46
CA GLY A 377 24.14 2.89 3.47
C GLY A 377 23.66 2.57 2.05
N HIS A 378 22.38 2.77 1.74
CA HIS A 378 21.87 2.67 0.37
C HIS A 378 22.63 3.65 -0.55
N ALA A 379 23.01 3.19 -1.75
CA ALA A 379 23.83 3.97 -2.66
C ALA A 379 23.14 5.26 -3.15
N ASP A 380 21.81 5.19 -3.29
CA ASP A 380 20.96 6.33 -3.64
C ASP A 380 19.76 6.39 -2.68
N PRO A 381 19.89 7.11 -1.55
CA PRO A 381 18.82 7.24 -0.56
C PRO A 381 17.53 7.89 -1.10
N LEU A 382 17.65 8.83 -2.03
CA LEU A 382 16.48 9.51 -2.62
C LEU A 382 15.70 8.56 -3.53
N HIS A 383 16.41 7.73 -4.31
CA HIS A 383 15.75 6.70 -5.11
C HIS A 383 15.04 5.67 -4.22
N ALA A 384 15.67 5.24 -3.12
CA ALA A 384 15.04 4.34 -2.15
C ALA A 384 13.75 4.93 -1.55
N MET A 385 13.76 6.20 -1.17
CA MET A 385 12.56 6.91 -0.71
C MET A 385 11.46 6.92 -1.77
N LYS A 386 11.77 7.25 -3.02
CA LYS A 386 10.82 7.26 -4.14
C LYS A 386 10.23 5.89 -4.45
N HIS A 387 11.06 4.84 -4.37
CA HIS A 387 10.59 3.45 -4.51
C HIS A 387 9.64 3.08 -3.38
N PHE A 388 10.00 3.37 -2.12
CA PHE A 388 9.15 3.10 -0.96
C PHE A 388 7.77 3.76 -1.09
N LEU A 389 7.77 5.07 -1.40
CA LEU A 389 6.52 5.83 -1.58
C LEU A 389 5.69 5.28 -2.73
N SER A 390 6.28 5.04 -3.90
CA SER A 390 5.52 4.55 -5.06
C SER A 390 4.99 3.13 -4.89
N ALA A 391 5.75 2.26 -4.22
CA ALA A 391 5.38 0.88 -3.97
C ALA A 391 4.20 0.75 -2.99
N LEU A 392 4.09 1.66 -2.01
CA LEU A 392 3.06 1.63 -0.98
C LEU A 392 1.94 2.66 -1.18
N ASP A 393 2.05 3.55 -2.16
CA ASP A 393 1.05 4.60 -2.42
C ASP A 393 -0.38 4.07 -2.52
N VAL A 394 -0.57 3.02 -3.33
CA VAL A 394 -1.89 2.38 -3.55
C VAL A 394 -2.44 1.72 -2.28
N HIS A 395 -1.58 1.45 -1.29
CA HIS A 395 -1.92 0.77 -0.05
C HIS A 395 -2.09 1.73 1.14
N LEU A 396 -1.19 2.70 1.29
CA LEU A 396 -1.18 3.65 2.40
C LEU A 396 -1.97 4.93 2.12
N ARG A 397 -2.15 5.30 0.84
CA ARG A 397 -2.91 6.48 0.39
C ARG A 397 -2.48 7.73 1.17
N TYR A 398 -1.23 8.11 0.99
CA TYR A 398 -0.61 9.20 1.74
C TYR A 398 -1.46 10.47 1.70
N LYS A 399 -1.65 11.09 2.87
CA LYS A 399 -2.31 12.39 2.97
C LYS A 399 -1.28 13.50 2.92
N ALA A 400 -1.70 14.71 2.58
CA ALA A 400 -0.83 15.86 2.73
C ALA A 400 -0.33 15.96 4.18
N GLY A 401 0.96 16.18 4.37
CA GLY A 401 1.59 16.20 5.69
C GLY A 401 1.92 14.82 6.31
N SER A 402 1.45 13.69 5.73
CA SER A 402 1.68 12.37 6.34
C SER A 402 3.10 11.81 6.12
N ILE A 403 3.88 12.43 5.25
CA ILE A 403 5.26 12.05 4.94
C ILE A 403 6.20 13.10 5.52
N GLY A 404 7.15 12.67 6.33
CA GLY A 404 8.21 13.51 6.90
C GLY A 404 9.59 12.99 6.53
N ALA A 405 10.55 13.90 6.37
CA ALA A 405 11.95 13.55 6.22
C ALA A 405 12.83 14.40 7.14
N ILE A 406 13.76 13.74 7.82
CA ILE A 406 14.78 14.40 8.66
C ILE A 406 16.08 14.43 7.87
N VAL A 407 16.58 15.64 7.68
CA VAL A 407 17.70 15.95 6.78
C VAL A 407 18.67 16.93 7.45
N ARG A 408 19.91 17.01 6.99
CA ARG A 408 20.81 18.14 7.27
C ARG A 408 20.49 19.32 6.36
N LYS A 409 20.88 20.53 6.79
CA LYS A 409 20.70 21.76 6.02
C LYS A 409 21.35 21.69 4.64
N GLU A 410 22.43 20.91 4.50
CA GLU A 410 23.17 20.72 3.25
C GLU A 410 22.59 19.60 2.37
N THR A 411 21.69 18.77 2.91
CA THR A 411 21.07 17.66 2.18
C THR A 411 19.98 18.24 1.26
N ASN A 412 20.26 18.26 -0.04
CA ASN A 412 19.31 18.79 -1.01
C ASN A 412 18.25 17.75 -1.35
N VAL A 413 17.10 17.80 -0.67
CA VAL A 413 15.93 16.93 -0.94
C VAL A 413 14.94 17.58 -1.92
N SER A 414 15.30 18.73 -2.54
CA SER A 414 14.39 19.55 -3.35
C SER A 414 13.84 18.88 -4.62
N GLU A 415 12.50 18.91 -4.71
CA GLU A 415 11.63 19.14 -5.89
C GLU A 415 11.69 18.20 -7.11
N GLY A 416 12.04 16.93 -6.95
CA GLY A 416 12.03 15.99 -8.07
C GLY A 416 10.78 15.10 -8.12
N ASN A 417 9.71 15.53 -8.83
CA ASN A 417 8.57 14.71 -9.31
C ASN A 417 8.12 13.59 -8.36
N SER A 418 7.76 13.92 -7.13
CA SER A 418 6.99 13.00 -6.28
C SER A 418 5.59 13.58 -6.14
N LEU A 419 4.56 12.74 -6.32
CA LEU A 419 3.15 13.08 -6.09
C LEU A 419 2.90 13.69 -4.70
N TYR A 420 3.84 13.52 -3.76
CA TYR A 420 3.77 14.01 -2.40
C TYR A 420 5.03 14.82 -2.04
N GLU A 421 4.86 16.10 -1.72
CA GLU A 421 5.93 16.91 -1.14
C GLU A 421 6.12 16.52 0.35
N PRO A 422 7.28 15.97 0.76
CA PRO A 422 7.50 15.59 2.14
C PRO A 422 7.67 16.81 3.06
N CYS A 423 7.22 16.71 4.31
CA CYS A 423 7.55 17.69 5.35
C CYS A 423 9.02 17.54 5.72
N LEU A 424 9.84 18.53 5.36
CA LEU A 424 11.27 18.52 5.62
C LEU A 424 11.59 19.14 6.98
N TRP A 425 12.31 18.38 7.79
CA TRP A 425 12.76 18.80 9.12
C TRP A 425 14.27 18.73 9.20
N VAL A 426 14.90 19.78 9.73
CA VAL A 426 16.35 19.78 10.00
C VAL A 426 16.58 19.74 11.49
N TYR A 427 17.58 18.98 11.88
CA TYR A 427 18.09 18.96 13.23
C TYR A 427 19.23 19.98 13.42
N ASP A 428 19.09 20.91 14.37
CA ASP A 428 20.16 21.79 14.85
C ASP A 428 20.53 21.50 16.32
N ARG A 429 21.84 21.45 16.61
CA ARG A 429 22.38 21.11 17.95
C ARG A 429 21.93 22.05 19.07
N LYS A 430 21.58 23.30 18.78
CA LYS A 430 21.23 24.33 19.77
C LYS A 430 19.72 24.55 19.87
N VAL A 431 19.01 24.40 18.76
CA VAL A 431 17.58 24.77 18.65
C VAL A 431 16.66 23.55 18.55
N GLY A 432 17.20 22.36 18.28
CA GLY A 432 16.42 21.14 18.09
C GLY A 432 15.91 21.00 16.66
N LEU A 433 14.75 20.36 16.49
CA LEU A 433 14.17 20.09 15.19
C LEU A 433 13.34 21.30 14.69
N PHE A 434 13.54 21.74 13.45
CA PHE A 434 12.80 22.88 12.87
C PHE A 434 12.36 22.61 11.42
N PRO A 435 11.23 23.18 10.97
CA PRO A 435 10.70 22.97 9.62
C PRO A 435 11.57 23.66 8.56
N CYS A 436 11.67 23.06 7.37
CA CYS A 436 12.56 23.52 6.29
C CYS A 436 11.86 23.78 4.95
N ASN A 437 10.58 23.47 4.83
CA ASN A 437 9.75 23.83 3.69
C ASN A 437 8.33 24.22 4.13
N ALA A 438 7.58 24.82 3.21
CA ALA A 438 6.20 25.25 3.46
C ALA A 438 5.30 24.11 3.95
N ALA A 439 5.52 22.88 3.46
CA ALA A 439 4.78 21.70 3.93
C ALA A 439 5.01 21.45 5.44
N ALA A 440 6.26 21.47 5.91
CA ALA A 440 6.56 21.28 7.33
C ALA A 440 6.12 22.47 8.22
N GLU A 441 6.00 23.68 7.67
CA GLU A 441 5.43 24.82 8.39
C GLU A 441 3.89 24.72 8.50
N GLN A 442 3.25 24.14 7.48
CA GLN A 442 1.80 23.98 7.41
C GLN A 442 1.31 22.78 8.24
N TYR A 443 2.03 21.67 8.23
CA TYR A 443 1.64 20.42 8.87
C TYR A 443 2.55 20.10 10.07
N GLY A 444 1.94 19.77 11.22
CA GLY A 444 2.67 19.42 12.43
C GLY A 444 3.28 18.01 12.40
N GLN A 445 4.26 17.75 13.27
CA GLN A 445 4.99 16.48 13.34
C GLN A 445 4.07 15.30 13.68
N GLU A 446 3.00 15.53 14.42
CA GLU A 446 2.01 14.53 14.82
C GLU A 446 1.22 13.91 13.65
N GLN A 447 1.19 14.59 12.50
CA GLN A 447 0.49 14.10 11.29
C GLN A 447 1.35 13.12 10.50
N VAL A 448 2.67 13.13 10.71
CA VAL A 448 3.61 12.27 9.99
C VAL A 448 3.41 10.81 10.40
N ARG A 449 3.05 9.98 9.42
CA ARG A 449 2.90 8.51 9.56
C ARG A 449 4.09 7.76 8.96
N THR A 450 4.75 8.34 7.96
CA THR A 450 5.94 7.78 7.33
C THR A 450 7.11 8.75 7.46
N LEU A 451 8.12 8.36 8.23
CA LEU A 451 9.30 9.16 8.56
C LEU A 451 10.55 8.60 7.89
N PHE A 452 11.18 9.39 7.03
CA PHE A 452 12.47 9.08 6.42
C PHE A 452 13.61 9.76 7.21
N VAL A 453 14.60 8.99 7.62
CA VAL A 453 15.75 9.48 8.40
C VAL A 453 16.99 9.43 7.52
N PHE A 454 17.30 10.55 6.85
CA PHE A 454 18.48 10.68 5.97
C PHE A 454 19.76 10.93 6.77
N ASP A 455 19.63 11.39 8.00
CA ASP A 455 20.75 11.78 8.84
C ASP A 455 20.62 11.21 10.23
N THR A 456 21.74 10.67 10.75
CA THR A 456 21.79 10.09 12.09
C THR A 456 21.75 11.21 13.15
N PRO A 457 20.90 11.11 14.19
CA PRO A 457 21.02 11.97 15.36
C PRO A 457 22.40 11.78 15.99
N GLU A 458 22.99 12.87 16.47
CA GLU A 458 24.35 12.91 16.99
C GLU A 458 24.42 12.58 18.49
N THR A 459 23.30 12.67 19.20
CA THR A 459 23.19 12.35 20.63
C THR A 459 21.91 11.53 20.90
N PRO A 460 21.86 10.71 21.97
CA PRO A 460 20.65 9.96 22.28
C PRO A 460 19.47 10.86 22.66
N GLU A 461 19.70 12.02 23.27
CA GLU A 461 18.64 13.00 23.57
C GLU A 461 17.97 13.51 22.29
N GLN A 462 18.73 13.62 21.20
CA GLN A 462 18.18 13.98 19.89
C GLN A 462 17.31 12.89 19.31
N LEU A 463 17.75 11.64 19.45
CA LEU A 463 16.96 10.51 19.01
C LEU A 463 15.65 10.43 19.80
N ASP A 464 15.72 10.59 21.12
CA ASP A 464 14.52 10.55 21.97
C ASP A 464 13.58 11.72 21.66
N ALA A 465 14.12 12.92 21.48
CA ALA A 465 13.34 14.08 21.05
C ALA A 465 12.70 13.85 19.67
N MET A 466 13.44 13.28 18.72
CA MET A 466 12.93 12.92 17.40
C MET A 466 11.77 11.94 17.50
N LEU A 467 11.96 10.83 18.22
CA LEU A 467 10.94 9.79 18.37
C LEU A 467 9.70 10.30 19.13
N ALA A 468 9.90 11.20 20.10
CA ALA A 468 8.80 11.82 20.84
C ALA A 468 8.01 12.81 19.98
N LEU A 469 8.67 13.60 19.12
CA LEU A 469 7.99 14.54 18.21
C LEU A 469 7.21 13.83 17.11
N PHE A 470 7.74 12.72 16.60
CA PHE A 470 7.09 11.89 15.57
C PHE A 470 6.37 10.69 16.19
N SER A 471 5.65 10.89 17.29
CA SER A 471 4.96 9.79 18.00
C SER A 471 3.87 9.10 17.17
N GLY A 472 3.37 9.77 16.11
CA GLY A 472 2.41 9.22 15.16
C GLY A 472 3.04 8.36 14.06
N ALA A 473 4.37 8.29 13.97
CA ALA A 473 5.05 7.57 12.92
C ALA A 473 4.83 6.05 13.03
N GLU A 474 4.22 5.49 12.00
CA GLU A 474 3.98 4.06 11.85
C GLU A 474 5.08 3.39 11.03
N ASN A 475 5.74 4.14 10.15
CA ASN A 475 6.82 3.64 9.31
C ASN A 475 8.05 4.54 9.48
N ILE A 476 9.16 3.99 9.96
CA ILE A 476 10.43 4.70 10.11
C ILE A 476 11.45 4.07 9.17
N ILE A 477 11.92 4.82 8.18
CA ILE A 477 12.86 4.35 7.18
C ILE A 477 14.22 4.99 7.44
N LEU A 478 15.21 4.18 7.78
CA LEU A 478 16.57 4.63 8.04
C LEU A 478 17.37 4.62 6.74
N LEU A 479 17.67 5.81 6.22
CA LEU A 479 18.37 6.02 4.94
C LEU A 479 19.76 6.62 5.11
N HIS A 480 20.15 6.94 6.35
CA HIS A 480 21.42 7.57 6.62
C HIS A 480 22.60 6.70 6.19
N GLY A 481 23.67 7.39 5.77
CA GLY A 481 24.92 6.73 5.42
C GLY A 481 25.53 6.02 6.63
N SER A 482 26.40 5.04 6.37
CA SER A 482 27.18 4.37 7.42
C SER A 482 28.24 5.28 8.06
N GLY A 483 28.39 6.53 7.60
CA GLY A 483 29.41 7.48 8.04
C GLY A 483 30.84 7.05 7.68
N ASN A 484 31.81 7.94 7.86
CA ASN A 484 33.22 7.60 7.73
C ASN A 484 33.66 6.79 8.97
N ARG A 485 34.05 5.51 8.78
CA ARG A 485 34.54 4.66 9.88
C ARG A 485 35.68 5.28 10.69
N LEU A 486 36.51 6.11 10.04
CA LEU A 486 37.66 6.77 10.68
C LEU A 486 37.25 7.93 11.60
N ASP A 487 36.04 8.47 11.44
CA ASP A 487 35.53 9.61 12.22
C ASP A 487 34.54 9.21 13.32
N ARG A 488 34.20 7.92 13.41
CA ARG A 488 33.25 7.39 14.40
C ARG A 488 33.79 7.51 15.81
N LEU A 489 32.89 7.86 16.73
CA LEU A 489 33.17 7.78 18.16
C LEU A 489 33.20 6.32 18.61
N GLN A 490 34.01 6.04 19.62
CA GLN A 490 34.08 4.73 20.26
C GLN A 490 33.95 4.93 21.75
N MET A 491 33.51 3.91 22.48
CA MET A 491 33.54 3.95 23.93
C MET A 491 34.98 4.11 24.43
N PRO A 492 35.35 5.24 25.05
CA PRO A 492 36.73 5.50 25.43
C PRO A 492 37.11 4.70 26.68
N SER A 493 38.16 3.89 26.58
CA SER A 493 38.70 3.17 27.74
C SER A 493 39.53 4.08 28.64
N ARG A 494 39.62 3.74 29.94
CA ARG A 494 40.52 4.44 30.89
C ARG A 494 41.98 4.46 30.41
N GLU A 495 42.43 3.39 29.74
CA GLU A 495 43.77 3.32 29.15
C GLU A 495 43.96 4.29 27.98
N LEU A 496 42.92 4.52 27.17
CA LEU A 496 42.98 5.51 26.09
C LEU A 496 43.11 6.93 26.65
N PHE A 497 42.33 7.29 27.67
CA PHE A 497 42.46 8.57 28.39
C PHE A 497 43.87 8.74 28.96
N LYS A 498 44.39 7.71 29.64
CA LYS A 498 45.75 7.73 30.18
C LYS A 498 46.80 7.92 29.09
N ARG A 499 46.66 7.25 27.95
CA ARG A 499 47.59 7.37 26.82
C ARG A 499 47.60 8.79 26.23
N ILE A 500 46.42 9.36 25.97
CA ILE A 500 46.31 10.73 25.43
C ILE A 500 46.87 11.73 26.44
N TYR A 501 46.51 11.61 27.73
CA TYR A 501 47.03 12.50 28.77
C TYR A 501 48.56 12.44 28.86
N MET A 502 49.15 11.24 28.83
CA MET A 502 50.61 11.06 28.84
C MET A 502 51.31 11.70 27.63
N LEU A 503 50.64 11.73 26.47
CA LEU A 503 51.16 12.42 25.29
C LEU A 503 51.05 13.94 25.47
N VAL A 504 49.88 14.44 25.88
CA VAL A 504 49.65 15.86 26.18
C VAL A 504 50.65 16.38 27.21
N PHE A 505 50.95 15.58 28.24
CA PHE A 505 51.91 15.90 29.30
C PHE A 505 53.35 16.12 28.80
N LYS A 506 53.73 15.57 27.64
CA LYS A 506 55.07 15.83 27.06
C LYS A 506 55.30 17.30 26.72
N TRP A 507 54.21 18.04 26.51
CA TRP A 507 54.24 19.48 26.24
C TRP A 507 53.96 20.32 27.49
N LYS A 508 54.11 19.76 28.69
CA LYS A 508 53.91 20.50 29.95
C LYS A 508 54.82 21.73 30.09
N ALA A 509 56.00 21.72 29.47
CA ALA A 509 56.99 22.78 29.64
C ALA A 509 56.55 24.14 29.08
N GLU A 510 55.76 24.16 28.00
CA GLU A 510 55.32 25.39 27.31
C GLU A 510 53.90 25.22 26.73
N PRO A 511 53.07 26.28 26.67
CA PRO A 511 51.77 26.21 26.01
C PRO A 511 51.89 25.77 24.55
N VAL A 512 51.01 24.88 24.10
CA VAL A 512 51.03 24.35 22.73
C VAL A 512 49.75 24.66 21.97
N VAL A 513 49.88 24.93 20.67
CA VAL A 513 48.73 25.20 19.79
C VAL A 513 47.91 23.92 19.62
N GLU A 514 46.62 23.97 19.94
CA GLU A 514 45.73 22.81 19.92
C GLU A 514 45.64 22.17 18.54
N GLN A 515 45.55 22.98 17.49
CA GLN A 515 45.45 22.51 16.11
C GLN A 515 46.68 21.73 15.64
N ASP A 516 47.86 22.00 16.21
CA ASP A 516 49.09 21.31 15.85
C ASP A 516 49.20 19.93 16.51
N ILE A 517 48.64 19.78 17.72
CA ILE A 517 48.75 18.53 18.47
C ILE A 517 47.62 17.53 18.16
N ILE A 518 46.42 17.99 17.75
CA ILE A 518 45.30 17.10 17.43
C ILE A 518 45.68 16.04 16.38
N PRO A 519 46.31 16.37 15.24
CA PRO A 519 46.74 15.37 14.25
C PRO A 519 47.76 14.38 14.80
N VAL A 520 48.66 14.84 15.69
CA VAL A 520 49.68 14.00 16.33
C VAL A 520 49.03 13.00 17.28
N LEU A 521 48.13 13.47 18.15
CA LEU A 521 47.39 12.65 19.09
C LEU A 521 46.49 11.64 18.36
N SER A 522 45.81 12.08 17.30
CA SER A 522 44.97 11.24 16.45
C SER A 522 45.78 10.08 15.85
N ARG A 523 46.92 10.36 15.22
CA ARG A 523 47.81 9.34 14.64
C ARG A 523 48.39 8.40 15.70
N GLN A 524 48.83 8.93 16.84
CA GLN A 524 49.48 8.13 17.87
C GLN A 524 48.51 7.29 18.69
N CYS A 525 47.24 7.68 18.82
CA CYS A 525 46.24 6.96 19.59
C CYS A 525 45.30 6.12 18.71
N GLY A 526 45.29 6.34 17.39
CA GLY A 526 44.38 5.66 16.46
C GLY A 526 42.93 6.16 16.60
N CYS A 527 42.75 7.43 16.98
CA CYS A 527 41.45 8.04 17.22
C CYS A 527 41.19 9.14 16.20
N SER A 528 39.92 9.43 15.90
CA SER A 528 39.56 10.56 15.04
C SER A 528 39.96 11.91 15.69
N PRO A 529 40.25 12.95 14.90
CA PRO A 529 40.44 14.31 15.43
C PRO A 529 39.28 14.78 16.31
N ARG A 530 38.05 14.39 15.94
CA ARG A 530 36.82 14.64 16.72
C ARG A 530 36.89 13.98 18.09
N MET A 531 37.28 12.70 18.17
CA MET A 531 37.45 11.96 19.42
C MET A 531 38.51 12.61 20.32
N ILE A 532 39.65 13.01 19.75
CA ILE A 532 40.69 13.72 20.51
C ILE A 532 40.16 15.02 21.09
N THR A 533 39.46 15.82 20.29
CA THR A 533 38.89 17.11 20.72
C THR A 533 37.94 16.91 21.91
N MET A 534 37.03 15.93 21.82
CA MET A 534 36.08 15.62 22.90
C MET A 534 36.78 15.13 24.18
N MET A 535 37.85 14.34 24.04
CA MET A 535 38.63 13.89 25.21
C MET A 535 39.42 15.03 25.86
N LEU A 536 39.86 16.02 25.08
CA LEU A 536 40.45 17.25 25.61
C LEU A 536 39.42 18.10 26.36
N ASP A 537 38.16 18.14 25.92
CA ASP A 537 37.06 18.81 26.65
C ASP A 537 36.86 18.19 28.05
N VAL A 538 36.94 16.86 28.16
CA VAL A 538 36.90 16.14 29.45
C VAL A 538 38.10 16.53 30.33
N PHE A 539 39.30 16.63 29.77
CA PHE A 539 40.47 17.05 30.54
C PHE A 539 40.37 18.50 31.02
N GLU A 540 39.79 19.39 30.22
CA GLU A 540 39.54 20.77 30.61
C GLU A 540 38.51 20.86 31.76
N GLU A 541 37.38 20.16 31.65
CA GLU A 541 36.35 20.11 32.71
C GLU A 541 36.91 19.56 34.03
N LEU A 542 37.75 18.53 33.95
CA LEU A 542 38.40 17.94 35.11
C LEU A 542 39.65 18.70 35.58
N SER A 543 39.99 19.82 34.93
CA SER A 543 41.12 20.70 35.26
C SER A 543 42.50 20.03 35.13
N PHE A 544 42.63 19.06 34.22
CA PHE A 544 43.92 18.48 33.79
C PHE A 544 44.66 19.37 32.79
N ILE A 545 43.90 20.14 32.00
CA ILE A 545 44.42 21.14 31.06
C ILE A 545 43.63 22.45 31.19
N THR A 546 44.16 23.52 30.63
CA THR A 546 43.46 24.80 30.42
C THR A 546 43.63 25.23 28.98
N ARG A 547 42.56 25.74 28.35
CA ARG A 547 42.61 26.33 27.01
C ARG A 547 42.53 27.84 27.08
N LYS A 548 43.43 28.53 26.38
CA LYS A 548 43.40 29.99 26.23
C LYS A 548 43.98 30.38 24.88
N ASP A 549 43.26 31.22 24.13
CA ASP A 549 43.70 31.73 22.82
C ASP A 549 44.14 30.63 21.83
N GLY A 550 43.47 29.46 21.85
CA GLY A 550 43.80 28.30 21.02
C GLY A 550 45.03 27.50 21.47
N MET A 551 45.60 27.82 22.64
CA MET A 551 46.71 27.10 23.26
C MET A 551 46.25 26.25 24.45
N ILE A 552 46.84 25.07 24.59
CA ILE A 552 46.64 24.14 25.70
C ILE A 552 47.83 24.25 26.66
N THR A 553 47.53 24.44 27.95
CA THR A 553 48.52 24.38 29.05
C THR A 553 48.16 23.25 30.01
N VAL A 554 49.11 22.37 30.33
CA VAL A 554 48.91 21.23 31.22
C VAL A 554 49.02 21.66 32.68
N ALA A 555 48.10 21.21 33.53
CA ALA A 555 48.12 21.53 34.96
C ALA A 555 49.31 20.87 35.68
N ASP A 556 49.96 21.61 36.58
CA ASP A 556 51.12 21.11 37.32
C ASP A 556 50.80 19.97 38.27
N ASN A 557 49.65 20.08 38.95
CA ASN A 557 49.15 19.12 39.94
C ASN A 557 47.63 18.98 39.79
N PRO A 558 47.14 18.20 38.80
CA PRO A 558 45.72 18.08 38.54
C PRO A 558 44.98 17.39 39.70
N PRO A 559 43.75 17.80 40.01
CA PRO A 559 42.96 17.19 41.07
C PRO A 559 42.62 15.73 40.72
N LYS A 560 42.64 14.83 41.73
CA LYS A 560 42.18 13.45 41.55
C LYS A 560 40.65 13.41 41.48
N ARG A 561 40.10 13.46 40.27
CA ARG A 561 38.66 13.37 39.98
C ARG A 561 38.37 12.12 39.15
N ASP A 562 37.20 11.51 39.35
CA ASP A 562 36.76 10.37 38.54
C ASP A 562 36.25 10.87 37.17
N LEU A 563 36.52 10.11 36.10
CA LEU A 563 36.06 10.45 34.75
C LEU A 563 34.54 10.50 34.67
N THR A 564 33.87 9.59 35.38
CA THR A 564 32.39 9.50 35.43
C THR A 564 31.72 10.73 36.04
N SER A 565 32.48 11.59 36.73
CA SER A 565 31.97 12.84 37.30
C SER A 565 31.92 14.00 36.29
N ALA A 566 32.58 13.87 35.13
CA ALA A 566 32.59 14.89 34.08
C ALA A 566 31.37 14.76 33.15
N ARG A 567 30.69 15.88 32.88
CA ARG A 567 29.55 15.94 31.96
C ARG A 567 29.98 15.65 30.52
N HIS A 568 31.15 16.14 30.09
CA HIS A 568 31.66 15.85 28.74
C HIS A 568 32.02 14.37 28.58
N TYR A 569 32.37 13.66 29.66
CA TYR A 569 32.65 12.22 29.61
C TYR A 569 31.35 11.43 29.43
N GLN A 570 30.32 11.73 30.22
CA GLN A 570 28.99 11.13 30.08
C GLN A 570 28.41 11.40 28.68
N ALA A 571 28.51 12.64 28.18
CA ALA A 571 28.06 12.98 26.84
C ALA A 571 28.81 12.19 25.74
N LEU A 572 30.13 12.05 25.86
CA LEU A 572 30.94 11.25 24.93
C LEU A 572 30.52 9.76 24.96
N GLU A 573 30.28 9.20 26.14
CA GLU A 573 29.80 7.83 26.32
C GLU A 573 28.45 7.60 25.62
N HIS A 574 27.48 8.48 25.88
CA HIS A 574 26.15 8.44 25.28
C HIS A 574 26.17 8.63 23.75
N MET A 575 27.01 9.53 23.24
CA MET A 575 27.19 9.73 21.80
C MET A 575 27.84 8.51 21.12
N ALA A 576 28.86 7.93 21.76
CA ALA A 576 29.52 6.73 21.24
C ALA A 576 28.58 5.53 21.20
N GLU A 577 27.75 5.34 22.23
CA GLU A 577 26.71 4.30 22.26
C GLU A 577 25.69 4.48 21.14
N THR A 578 25.19 5.70 20.96
CA THR A 578 24.20 6.04 19.93
C THR A 578 24.75 5.81 18.52
N GLU A 579 25.97 6.29 18.24
CA GLU A 579 26.64 6.04 16.95
C GLU A 579 26.87 4.55 16.74
N GLN A 580 27.25 3.81 17.77
CA GLN A 580 27.46 2.36 17.68
C GLN A 580 26.15 1.64 17.32
N VAL A 581 25.04 1.97 17.97
CA VAL A 581 23.75 1.33 17.65
C VAL A 581 23.27 1.76 16.25
N MET A 582 23.23 3.06 15.98
CA MET A 582 22.71 3.59 14.72
C MET A 582 23.55 3.19 13.50
N LEU A 583 24.87 2.98 13.64
CA LEU A 583 25.75 2.68 12.51
C LEU A 583 26.13 1.19 12.40
N ASP A 584 26.20 0.45 13.51
CA ASP A 584 26.78 -0.90 13.56
C ASP A 584 25.86 -1.99 14.09
N ALA A 585 24.73 -1.67 14.73
CA ALA A 585 23.79 -2.70 15.18
C ALA A 585 23.18 -3.47 14.00
N SER A 586 22.88 -4.75 14.22
CA SER A 586 22.06 -5.52 13.29
C SER A 586 20.65 -4.96 13.20
N THR A 587 19.96 -5.17 12.08
CA THR A 587 18.58 -4.70 11.87
C THR A 587 17.62 -5.09 13.02
N PRO A 588 17.63 -6.33 13.56
CA PRO A 588 16.78 -6.68 14.70
C PRO A 588 17.11 -5.89 15.97
N GLN A 589 18.39 -5.72 16.29
CA GLN A 589 18.82 -4.95 17.47
C GLN A 589 18.42 -3.48 17.35
N LEU A 590 18.63 -2.88 16.18
CA LEU A 590 18.26 -1.51 15.89
C LEU A 590 16.75 -1.30 15.97
N THR A 591 15.98 -2.20 15.36
CA THR A 591 14.51 -2.16 15.38
C THR A 591 13.99 -2.25 16.81
N GLN A 592 14.50 -3.21 17.60
CA GLN A 592 14.11 -3.36 19.00
C GLN A 592 14.43 -2.11 19.82
N TRP A 593 15.61 -1.52 19.62
CA TRP A 593 16.07 -0.33 20.33
C TRP A 593 15.25 0.92 19.97
N MET A 594 14.93 1.11 18.69
CA MET A 594 14.05 2.20 18.23
C MET A 594 12.63 2.06 18.81
N ILE A 595 12.06 0.85 18.72
CA ILE A 595 10.70 0.58 19.22
C ILE A 595 10.62 0.73 20.75
N SER A 596 11.63 0.30 21.51
CA SER A 596 11.62 0.45 22.97
C SER A 596 11.65 1.92 23.38
N ARG A 597 12.48 2.74 22.71
CA ARG A 597 12.54 4.19 22.91
C ARG A 597 11.23 4.88 22.55
N MET A 598 10.59 4.52 21.44
CA MET A 598 9.26 5.04 21.07
C MET A 598 8.19 4.76 22.12
N LYS A 599 8.27 3.61 22.81
CA LYS A 599 7.34 3.24 23.89
C LYS A 599 7.66 3.89 25.23
N GLY A 600 8.70 4.71 25.32
CA GLY A 600 9.15 5.33 26.57
C GLY A 600 9.71 4.31 27.58
N VAL A 601 10.08 3.12 27.12
CA VAL A 601 10.69 2.06 27.95
C VAL A 601 12.21 2.21 27.81
N SER A 602 12.83 2.95 28.72
CA SER A 602 14.30 3.10 28.81
C SER A 602 14.95 1.89 29.46
#